data_AF-W2NW08-F1
#
_entry.id   AF-W2NW08-F1
#
_cell.length_a   1.000
_cell.length_b   1.000
_cell.length_c   1.000
_cell.angle_alpha   90.00
_cell.angle_beta   90.00
_cell.angle_gamma   90.00
#
_symmetry.space_group_name_H-M   'P 1'
#
loop_
_entity.id
_entity.type
_entity.pdbx_description
1 polymer ?
#
loop_
_entity_poly.entity_id
_entity_poly.type
_entity_poly.pdbx_seq_one_letter_code
_entity_poly.pdbx_strand_id
1 'polypeptide(L)'
;MRDSVSPTAAAFCSGLVGGAALLAAFQHLARRRALESTRPLDVQDPEAIRHPAAALTELLVRYHENLQRRDPHRGEPGSSSYPIRSKVKPGELRAQLPTACPEDPQSYADIFRDVEQLIFPALTHWASPNFHAYFKICGSDPSVLADYLCSSLDVVGFSWVSAPAATELEQVVCDWMAKLLGLPECFLTSSPGGGVIQGSASESALCALIAARHA
;
A
#
# COMPACT_ATOMS: atom_id res chain seq x y z
N MET A 1 45.24 47.16 15.97
CA MET A 1 44.39 46.52 14.94
C MET A 1 43.28 45.79 15.65
N ARG A 2 42.08 46.40 15.71
CA ARG A 2 40.84 45.74 16.15
C ARG A 2 39.94 45.71 14.93
N ASP A 3 39.68 44.51 14.42
CA ASP A 3 38.81 44.28 13.28
C ASP A 3 37.37 44.58 13.67
N SER A 4 36.85 45.73 13.22
CA SER A 4 35.45 46.08 13.36
C SER A 4 34.64 45.32 12.31
N VAL A 5 34.10 44.16 12.69
CA VAL A 5 33.06 43.49 11.91
C VAL A 5 31.80 44.36 11.95
N SER A 6 31.35 44.79 10.77
CA SER A 6 30.19 45.68 10.59
C SER A 6 28.92 45.07 11.21
N PRO A 7 28.24 45.74 12.16
CA PRO A 7 26.99 45.26 12.76
C PRO A 7 25.86 45.11 11.73
N THR A 8 25.99 45.76 10.57
CA THR A 8 25.02 45.72 9.46
C THR A 8 25.06 44.39 8.70
N ALA A 9 26.20 43.67 8.69
CA ALA A 9 26.31 42.36 8.03
C ALA A 9 25.63 41.23 8.85
N ALA A 10 25.66 41.32 10.18
CA ALA A 10 24.98 40.36 11.07
C ALA A 10 23.44 40.50 11.02
N ALA A 11 22.93 41.71 10.80
CA ALA A 11 21.50 41.97 10.61
C ALA A 11 20.95 41.41 9.28
N PHE A 12 21.77 41.42 8.21
CA PHE A 12 21.38 40.85 6.92
C PHE A 12 21.34 39.30 6.96
N CYS A 13 22.29 38.66 7.64
CA CYS A 13 22.32 37.19 7.79
C CYS A 13 21.18 36.65 8.68
N SER A 14 20.75 37.40 9.69
CA SER A 14 19.62 37.00 10.55
C SER A 14 18.26 37.10 9.83
N GLY A 15 18.10 38.00 8.86
CA GLY A 15 16.91 38.07 8.01
C GLY A 15 16.77 36.89 7.05
N LEU A 16 17.88 36.41 6.47
CA LEU A 16 17.90 35.23 5.59
C LEU A 16 17.69 33.91 6.35
N VAL A 17 18.33 33.76 7.53
CA VAL A 17 18.10 32.61 8.40
C VAL A 17 16.68 32.63 8.97
N GLY A 18 16.15 33.81 9.30
CA GLY A 18 14.76 33.98 9.71
C GLY A 18 13.78 33.57 8.61
N GLY A 19 13.97 34.06 7.38
CA GLY A 19 13.11 33.71 6.24
C GLY A 19 13.20 32.23 5.86
N ALA A 20 14.40 31.65 5.82
CA ALA A 20 14.58 30.23 5.53
C ALA A 20 14.08 29.33 6.66
N ALA A 21 14.26 29.71 7.93
CA ALA A 21 13.74 28.97 9.07
C ALA A 21 12.21 29.09 9.19
N LEU A 22 11.64 30.27 8.88
CA LEU A 22 10.20 30.46 8.84
C LEU A 22 9.60 29.69 7.66
N LEU A 23 10.23 29.73 6.48
CA LEU A 23 9.82 28.94 5.31
C LEU A 23 9.95 27.45 5.60
N ALA A 24 11.04 27.01 6.22
CA ALA A 24 11.22 25.62 6.64
C ALA A 24 10.19 25.23 7.71
N ALA A 25 9.87 26.11 8.65
CA ALA A 25 8.83 25.88 9.66
C ALA A 25 7.42 25.88 9.04
N PHE A 26 7.15 26.74 8.06
CA PHE A 26 5.91 26.75 7.31
C PHE A 26 5.81 25.53 6.40
N GLN A 27 6.89 25.12 5.75
CA GLN A 27 6.96 23.88 4.98
C GLN A 27 6.85 22.66 5.89
N HIS A 28 7.39 22.71 7.11
CA HIS A 28 7.29 21.64 8.10
C HIS A 28 5.88 21.58 8.72
N LEU A 29 5.24 22.73 8.97
CA LEU A 29 3.85 22.82 9.44
C LEU A 29 2.87 22.49 8.32
N ALA A 30 3.17 22.87 7.08
CA ALA A 30 2.43 22.49 5.89
C ALA A 30 2.59 21.00 5.62
N ARG A 31 3.79 20.40 5.78
CA ARG A 31 3.98 18.94 5.75
C ARG A 31 3.20 18.25 6.88
N ARG A 32 3.19 18.82 8.09
CA ARG A 32 2.38 18.29 9.21
C ARG A 32 0.87 18.43 8.99
N ARG A 33 0.42 19.44 8.24
CA ARG A 33 -0.99 19.58 7.82
C ARG A 33 -1.32 18.70 6.62
N ALA A 34 -0.39 18.56 5.66
CA ALA A 34 -0.47 17.72 4.46
C ALA A 34 -0.41 16.21 4.77
N LEU A 35 -0.06 15.83 5.99
CA LEU A 35 -0.47 14.56 6.58
C LEU A 35 -1.97 14.66 6.93
N GLU A 36 -2.78 14.92 5.90
CA GLU A 36 -4.19 15.25 6.03
C GLU A 36 -4.93 14.04 6.60
N SER A 37 -5.52 14.22 7.78
CA SER A 37 -6.90 13.83 8.09
C SER A 37 -7.52 12.80 7.12
N THR A 38 -8.02 11.65 7.60
CA THR A 38 -8.82 10.64 6.85
C THR A 38 -10.17 11.16 6.33
N ARG A 39 -10.20 12.38 5.83
CA ARG A 39 -11.34 13.00 5.17
C ARG A 39 -11.61 12.26 3.86
N PRO A 40 -12.85 12.31 3.35
CA PRO A 40 -13.14 11.83 2.01
C PRO A 40 -12.21 12.45 0.97
N LEU A 41 -11.84 11.65 -0.04
CA LEU A 41 -11.05 12.12 -1.18
C LEU A 41 -11.75 13.31 -1.84
N ASP A 42 -11.06 14.45 -1.94
CA ASP A 42 -11.54 15.59 -2.71
C ASP A 42 -11.03 15.48 -4.15
N VAL A 43 -11.93 15.20 -5.08
CA VAL A 43 -11.62 15.10 -6.52
C VAL A 43 -11.11 16.43 -7.10
N GLN A 44 -11.39 17.56 -6.42
CA GLN A 44 -10.90 18.88 -6.84
C GLN A 44 -9.47 19.16 -6.35
N ASP A 45 -8.93 18.36 -5.43
CA ASP A 45 -7.55 18.45 -4.95
C ASP A 45 -6.77 17.16 -5.24
N PRO A 46 -6.31 16.96 -6.49
CA PRO A 46 -5.54 15.77 -6.86
C PRO A 46 -4.16 15.69 -6.17
N GLU A 47 -3.68 16.78 -5.57
CA GLU A 47 -2.37 16.82 -4.91
C GLU A 47 -2.43 16.32 -3.47
N ALA A 48 -3.62 16.30 -2.85
CA ALA A 48 -3.83 15.85 -1.48
C ALA A 48 -3.29 14.43 -1.21
N ILE A 49 -3.37 13.53 -2.19
CA ILE A 49 -2.90 12.13 -2.06
C ILE A 49 -1.37 12.01 -2.08
N ARG A 50 -0.63 13.00 -2.61
CA ARG A 50 0.82 12.89 -2.86
C ARG A 50 1.59 12.60 -1.57
N HIS A 51 1.33 13.36 -0.52
CA HIS A 51 2.10 13.25 0.71
C HIS A 51 1.78 11.96 1.50
N PRO A 52 0.49 11.58 1.69
CA PRO A 52 0.13 10.29 2.28
C PRO A 52 0.66 9.09 1.49
N ALA A 53 0.57 9.11 0.15
CA ALA A 53 1.07 8.02 -0.69
C ALA A 53 2.59 7.86 -0.56
N ALA A 54 3.35 8.95 -0.60
CA ALA A 54 4.80 8.91 -0.37
C ALA A 54 5.15 8.35 1.02
N ALA A 55 4.43 8.78 2.06
CA ALA A 55 4.65 8.28 3.42
C ALA A 55 4.31 6.78 3.55
N LEU A 56 3.27 6.30 2.86
CA LEU A 56 2.94 4.88 2.78
C LEU A 56 4.04 4.09 2.05
N THR A 57 4.58 4.61 0.95
CA THR A 57 5.73 3.98 0.27
C THR A 57 6.92 3.82 1.21
N GLU A 58 7.28 4.88 1.95
CA GLU A 58 8.37 4.82 2.94
C GLU A 58 8.09 3.80 4.06
N LEU A 59 6.85 3.70 4.53
CA LEU A 59 6.42 2.69 5.50
C LEU A 59 6.62 1.27 4.97
N LEU A 60 6.21 1.01 3.72
CA LEU A 60 6.36 -0.30 3.09
C LEU A 60 7.83 -0.66 2.85
N VAL A 61 8.67 0.30 2.45
CA VAL A 61 10.13 0.09 2.33
C VAL A 61 10.71 -0.35 3.67
N ARG A 62 10.45 0.40 4.76
CA ARG A 62 10.91 0.02 6.11
C ARG A 62 10.41 -1.36 6.52
N TYR A 63 9.16 -1.68 6.21
CA TYR A 63 8.58 -3.00 6.49
C TYR A 63 9.35 -4.13 5.79
N HIS A 64 9.61 -4.00 4.48
CA HIS A 64 10.36 -4.99 3.71
C HIS A 64 11.82 -5.10 4.16
N GLU A 65 12.48 -3.99 4.49
CA GLU A 65 13.82 -4.01 5.08
C GLU A 65 13.85 -4.81 6.38
N ASN A 66 12.86 -4.60 7.26
CA ASN A 66 12.75 -5.32 8.53
C ASN A 66 12.50 -6.83 8.31
N LEU A 67 11.72 -7.22 7.29
CA LEU A 67 11.48 -8.62 6.95
C LEU A 67 12.72 -9.36 6.42
N GLN A 68 13.64 -8.65 5.75
CA GLN A 68 14.82 -9.24 5.13
C GLN A 68 16.01 -9.39 6.09
N ARG A 69 15.97 -8.77 7.27
CA ARG A 69 17.04 -8.89 8.27
C ARG A 69 17.19 -10.34 8.73
N ARG A 70 18.37 -10.92 8.47
CA ARG A 70 18.70 -12.34 8.69
C ARG A 70 18.83 -12.76 10.16
N ASP A 71 19.07 -11.82 11.07
CA ASP A 71 19.36 -12.13 12.47
C ASP A 71 18.48 -11.28 13.40
N PRO A 72 17.58 -11.89 14.20
CA PRO A 72 16.80 -11.19 15.21
C PRO A 72 17.63 -10.72 16.42
N HIS A 73 18.89 -11.18 16.56
CA HIS A 73 19.71 -11.03 17.76
C HIS A 73 21.15 -10.53 17.52
N ARG A 74 21.59 -10.35 16.26
CA ARG A 74 22.94 -9.86 15.91
C ARG A 74 22.89 -8.47 15.28
N GLY A 75 22.27 -7.55 16.01
CA GLY A 75 22.18 -6.13 15.69
C GLY A 75 21.81 -5.36 16.96
N GLU A 76 22.14 -4.07 17.00
CA GLU A 76 22.11 -3.20 18.20
C GLU A 76 20.86 -3.35 19.11
N PRO A 77 21.00 -3.05 20.43
CA PRO A 77 19.87 -3.07 21.36
C PRO A 77 18.72 -2.19 20.85
N GLY A 78 17.59 -2.82 20.53
CA GLY A 78 16.38 -2.12 20.05
C GLY A 78 15.96 -2.39 18.60
N SER A 79 16.68 -3.20 17.83
CA SER A 79 16.34 -3.50 16.43
C SER A 79 16.00 -4.97 16.21
N SER A 80 14.73 -5.36 16.38
CA SER A 80 14.27 -6.73 16.13
C SER A 80 13.57 -6.87 14.78
N SER A 81 14.01 -7.82 13.94
CA SER A 81 13.25 -8.32 12.79
C SER A 81 11.91 -8.93 13.24
N TYR A 82 10.86 -8.83 12.41
CA TYR A 82 9.56 -9.37 12.76
C TYR A 82 9.56 -10.91 12.81
N PRO A 83 8.92 -11.54 13.82
CA PRO A 83 8.78 -12.99 13.84
C PRO A 83 7.83 -13.44 12.71
N ILE A 84 8.25 -14.41 11.89
CA ILE A 84 7.49 -14.86 10.70
C ILE A 84 6.01 -15.18 11.02
N ARG A 85 5.77 -15.88 12.14
CA ARG A 85 4.44 -16.15 12.68
C ARG A 85 4.20 -15.23 13.88
N SER A 86 3.05 -14.56 13.89
CA SER A 86 2.66 -13.74 15.04
C SER A 86 2.61 -14.57 16.34
N LYS A 87 2.92 -13.91 17.45
CA LYS A 87 2.86 -14.47 18.80
C LYS A 87 1.66 -13.96 19.61
N VAL A 88 0.85 -13.07 19.02
CA VAL A 88 -0.32 -12.43 19.64
C VAL A 88 -1.41 -13.47 19.88
N LYS A 89 -2.11 -13.39 21.02
CA LYS A 89 -3.23 -14.28 21.34
C LYS A 89 -4.55 -13.74 20.75
N PRO A 90 -5.55 -14.61 20.49
CA PRO A 90 -6.88 -14.16 20.06
C PRO A 90 -7.45 -13.11 21.01
N GLY A 91 -7.88 -11.97 20.45
CA GLY A 91 -8.46 -10.84 21.21
C GLY A 91 -7.47 -9.79 21.73
N GLU A 92 -6.16 -10.08 21.75
CA GLU A 92 -5.14 -9.17 22.31
C GLU A 92 -4.96 -7.89 21.48
N LEU A 93 -5.02 -7.97 20.15
CA LEU A 93 -5.04 -6.77 19.29
C LEU A 93 -6.32 -5.96 19.52
N ARG A 94 -7.48 -6.63 19.60
CA ARG A 94 -8.78 -5.96 19.81
C ARG A 94 -8.81 -5.17 21.13
N ALA A 95 -8.16 -5.66 22.18
CA ALA A 95 -8.10 -4.98 23.47
C ALA A 95 -7.28 -3.68 23.44
N GLN A 96 -6.44 -3.49 22.41
CA GLN A 96 -5.63 -2.28 22.21
C GLN A 96 -6.31 -1.25 21.30
N LEU A 97 -7.42 -1.62 20.65
CA LEU A 97 -8.16 -0.75 19.76
C LEU A 97 -9.32 -0.06 20.50
N PRO A 98 -9.75 1.14 20.05
CA PRO A 98 -10.91 1.80 20.62
C PRO A 98 -12.18 0.95 20.46
N THR A 99 -13.10 1.05 21.42
CA THR A 99 -14.36 0.28 21.41
C THR A 99 -15.40 0.81 20.43
N ALA A 100 -15.20 2.02 19.91
CA ALA A 100 -16.07 2.69 18.95
C ALA A 100 -15.25 3.29 17.81
N CYS A 101 -15.89 3.47 16.65
CA CYS A 101 -15.29 4.16 15.52
C CYS A 101 -15.05 5.65 15.86
N PRO A 102 -13.90 6.24 15.56
CA PRO A 102 -13.69 7.68 15.71
C PRO A 102 -14.68 8.49 14.87
N GLU A 103 -15.30 9.51 15.46
CA GLU A 103 -16.19 10.44 14.73
C GLU A 103 -15.38 11.51 13.98
N ASP A 104 -14.21 11.86 14.52
CA ASP A 104 -13.32 12.85 13.94
C ASP A 104 -12.20 12.20 13.12
N PRO A 105 -11.86 12.80 11.96
CA PRO A 105 -10.74 12.34 11.16
C PRO A 105 -9.41 12.25 11.91
N GLN A 106 -8.61 11.23 11.61
CA GLN A 106 -7.28 11.02 12.21
C GLN A 106 -6.17 11.37 11.21
N SER A 107 -4.99 11.72 11.71
CA SER A 107 -3.84 12.00 10.82
C SER A 107 -3.25 10.69 10.27
N TYR A 108 -2.78 10.71 9.02
CA TYR A 108 -2.06 9.55 8.47
C TYR A 108 -0.81 9.18 9.27
N ALA A 109 -0.14 10.14 9.90
CA ALA A 109 1.04 9.86 10.71
C ALA A 109 0.69 9.06 11.98
N ASP A 110 -0.44 9.35 12.62
CA ASP A 110 -0.93 8.57 13.75
C ASP A 110 -1.32 7.16 13.32
N ILE A 111 -2.04 7.05 12.19
CA ILE A 111 -2.44 5.76 11.62
C ILE A 111 -1.23 4.90 11.27
N PHE A 112 -0.24 5.45 10.58
CA PHE A 112 0.95 4.69 10.18
C PHE A 112 1.81 4.29 11.38
N ARG A 113 1.90 5.14 12.40
CA ARG A 113 2.54 4.77 13.68
C ARG A 113 1.82 3.59 14.31
N ASP A 114 0.50 3.62 14.39
CA ASP A 114 -0.30 2.56 15.00
C ASP A 114 -0.23 1.26 14.17
N VAL A 115 -0.13 1.36 12.83
CA VAL A 115 0.13 0.22 11.95
C VAL A 115 1.48 -0.43 12.28
N GLU A 116 2.55 0.36 12.43
CA GLU A 116 3.87 -0.17 12.81
C GLU A 116 3.88 -0.81 14.20
N GLN A 117 3.17 -0.21 15.17
CA GLN A 117 3.23 -0.64 16.57
C GLN A 117 2.27 -1.79 16.90
N LEU A 118 1.07 -1.80 16.31
CA LEU A 118 -0.01 -2.72 16.66
C LEU A 118 -0.24 -3.78 15.58
N ILE A 119 -0.24 -3.36 14.31
CA ILE A 119 -0.62 -4.25 13.20
C ILE A 119 0.56 -5.11 12.78
N PHE A 120 1.71 -4.53 12.44
CA PHE A 120 2.85 -5.31 11.95
C PHE A 120 3.30 -6.43 12.90
N PRO A 121 3.44 -6.24 14.23
CA PRO A 121 3.78 -7.33 15.14
C PRO A 121 2.69 -8.42 15.26
N ALA A 122 1.44 -8.07 14.95
CA ALA A 122 0.30 -8.98 14.95
C ALA A 122 0.14 -9.75 13.63
N LEU A 123 0.92 -9.44 12.59
CA LEU A 123 0.86 -10.14 11.31
C LEU A 123 1.62 -11.47 11.35
N THR A 124 1.12 -12.43 10.58
CA THR A 124 1.96 -13.51 10.05
C THR A 124 2.53 -13.01 8.73
N HIS A 125 3.86 -12.93 8.60
CA HIS A 125 4.52 -12.25 7.49
C HIS A 125 4.74 -13.19 6.30
N TRP A 126 3.70 -13.36 5.49
CA TRP A 126 3.72 -14.18 4.27
C TRP A 126 4.79 -13.74 3.25
N ALA A 127 5.11 -12.45 3.20
CA ALA A 127 6.13 -11.89 2.33
C ALA A 127 7.57 -12.18 2.80
N SER A 128 7.76 -12.76 3.99
CA SER A 128 9.09 -13.12 4.49
C SER A 128 9.76 -14.16 3.58
N PRO A 129 11.06 -14.04 3.28
CA PRO A 129 11.79 -15.06 2.52
C PRO A 129 11.81 -16.43 3.23
N ASN A 130 11.61 -16.45 4.55
CA ASN A 130 11.63 -17.64 5.40
C ASN A 130 10.22 -18.22 5.68
N PHE A 131 9.18 -17.70 5.01
CA PHE A 131 7.83 -18.24 5.14
C PHE A 131 7.65 -19.47 4.24
N HIS A 132 7.37 -20.62 4.85
CA HIS A 132 7.25 -21.92 4.17
C HIS A 132 5.96 -22.70 4.50
N ALA A 133 4.96 -22.04 5.07
CA ALA A 133 3.66 -22.66 5.34
C ALA A 133 2.71 -22.52 4.13
N TYR A 134 1.72 -23.43 4.02
CA TYR A 134 0.68 -23.42 2.98
C TYR A 134 1.24 -23.33 1.54
N PHE A 135 0.62 -22.50 0.69
CA PHE A 135 1.13 -22.12 -0.62
C PHE A 135 1.55 -20.66 -0.59
N LYS A 136 2.77 -20.38 -1.08
CA LYS A 136 3.34 -19.03 -1.04
C LYS A 136 2.59 -18.10 -2.00
N ILE A 137 2.31 -16.89 -1.52
CA ILE A 137 1.81 -15.80 -2.35
C ILE A 137 3.02 -15.13 -3.02
N CYS A 138 2.96 -14.98 -4.34
CA CYS A 138 3.99 -14.30 -5.12
C CYS A 138 3.50 -12.90 -5.49
N GLY A 139 3.68 -11.94 -4.58
CA GLY A 139 3.51 -10.53 -4.90
C GLY A 139 4.73 -9.97 -5.64
N SER A 140 4.51 -8.95 -6.47
CA SER A 140 5.56 -8.22 -7.18
C SER A 140 5.28 -6.71 -7.16
N ASP A 141 6.33 -5.88 -7.26
CA ASP A 141 6.15 -4.42 -7.27
C ASP A 141 5.17 -3.95 -8.37
N PRO A 142 5.24 -4.46 -9.62
CA PRO A 142 4.26 -4.11 -10.64
C PRO A 142 2.81 -4.47 -10.28
N SER A 143 2.59 -5.61 -9.61
CA SER A 143 1.24 -6.00 -9.18
C SER A 143 0.69 -5.07 -8.10
N VAL A 144 1.52 -4.65 -7.13
CA VAL A 144 1.09 -3.71 -6.09
C VAL A 144 0.77 -2.33 -6.68
N LEU A 145 1.57 -1.87 -7.64
CA LEU A 145 1.32 -0.61 -8.33
C LEU A 145 0.06 -0.68 -9.21
N ALA A 146 -0.19 -1.82 -9.85
CA ALA A 146 -1.43 -2.03 -10.61
C ALA A 146 -2.66 -1.99 -9.70
N ASP A 147 -2.62 -2.65 -8.53
CA ASP A 147 -3.71 -2.61 -7.55
C ASP A 147 -3.95 -1.20 -7.03
N TYR A 148 -2.88 -0.45 -6.76
CA TYR A 148 -2.97 0.96 -6.36
C TYR A 148 -3.64 1.82 -7.45
N LEU A 149 -3.27 1.61 -8.72
CA LEU A 149 -3.87 2.31 -9.86
C LEU A 149 -5.35 1.96 -10.01
N CYS A 150 -5.70 0.67 -10.01
CA CYS A 150 -7.08 0.20 -10.12
C CYS A 150 -7.96 0.76 -9.00
N SER A 151 -7.44 0.76 -7.77
CA SER A 151 -8.14 1.33 -6.60
C SER A 151 -8.28 2.85 -6.71
N SER A 152 -7.29 3.55 -7.28
CA SER A 152 -7.35 5.01 -7.44
C SER A 152 -8.34 5.45 -8.53
N LEU A 153 -8.67 4.56 -9.46
CA LEU A 153 -9.59 4.83 -10.56
C LEU A 153 -11.04 4.39 -10.26
N ASP A 154 -11.29 3.69 -9.15
CA ASP A 154 -12.59 3.15 -8.75
C ASP A 154 -13.36 2.46 -9.90
N VAL A 155 -12.64 1.63 -10.67
CA VAL A 155 -13.17 1.02 -11.90
C VAL A 155 -14.24 -0.04 -11.57
N VAL A 156 -15.46 0.16 -12.09
CA VAL A 156 -16.56 -0.81 -11.96
C VAL A 156 -16.92 -1.43 -13.32
N GLY A 157 -16.43 -2.65 -13.55
CA GLY A 157 -16.55 -3.36 -14.83
C GLY A 157 -17.67 -4.40 -14.91
N PHE A 158 -18.89 -4.11 -14.43
CA PHE A 158 -20.00 -5.08 -14.52
C PHE A 158 -20.55 -5.27 -15.95
N SER A 159 -20.24 -4.35 -16.86
CA SER A 159 -20.61 -4.44 -18.26
C SER A 159 -19.52 -3.81 -19.13
N TRP A 160 -19.46 -4.19 -20.40
CA TRP A 160 -18.49 -3.58 -21.32
C TRP A 160 -18.65 -2.05 -21.36
N VAL A 161 -19.88 -1.53 -21.40
CA VAL A 161 -20.13 -0.08 -21.46
C VAL A 161 -19.67 0.65 -20.18
N SER A 162 -19.66 -0.01 -19.02
CA SER A 162 -19.25 0.63 -17.76
C SER A 162 -17.74 0.74 -17.61
N ALA A 163 -16.97 -0.20 -18.18
CA ALA A 163 -15.51 -0.13 -18.23
C ALA A 163 -14.94 -0.92 -19.43
N PRO A 164 -14.93 -0.33 -20.65
CA PRO A 164 -14.51 -1.03 -21.87
C PRO A 164 -13.06 -1.54 -21.77
N ALA A 165 -12.16 -0.67 -21.31
CA ALA A 165 -10.74 -0.99 -21.18
C ALA A 165 -10.49 -2.13 -20.19
N ALA A 166 -11.23 -2.20 -19.09
CA ALA A 166 -11.10 -3.29 -18.11
C ALA A 166 -11.52 -4.63 -18.73
N THR A 167 -12.65 -4.64 -19.45
CA THR A 167 -13.18 -5.85 -20.09
C THR A 167 -12.24 -6.35 -21.19
N GLU A 168 -11.78 -5.47 -22.08
CA GLU A 168 -10.91 -5.86 -23.20
C GLU A 168 -9.51 -6.27 -22.72
N LEU A 169 -8.96 -5.57 -21.73
CA LEU A 169 -7.65 -5.92 -21.18
C LEU A 169 -7.68 -7.28 -20.47
N GLU A 170 -8.76 -7.59 -19.74
CA GLU A 170 -8.92 -8.90 -19.11
C GLU A 170 -8.92 -10.02 -20.16
N GLN A 171 -9.67 -9.87 -21.25
CA GLN A 171 -9.70 -10.84 -22.35
C GLN A 171 -8.31 -11.09 -22.93
N VAL A 172 -7.55 -10.02 -23.21
CA VAL A 172 -6.19 -10.11 -23.75
C VAL A 172 -5.25 -10.85 -22.78
N VAL A 173 -5.29 -10.50 -21.49
CA VAL A 173 -4.43 -11.11 -20.46
C VAL A 173 -4.81 -12.58 -20.24
N CYS A 174 -6.09 -12.92 -20.24
CA CYS A 174 -6.55 -14.31 -20.17
C CYS A 174 -6.07 -15.12 -21.37
N ASP A 175 -6.15 -14.57 -22.59
CA ASP A 175 -5.63 -15.21 -23.79
C ASP A 175 -4.11 -15.41 -23.74
N TRP A 176 -3.36 -14.42 -23.25
CA TRP A 176 -1.92 -14.56 -23.03
C TRP A 176 -1.62 -15.67 -22.01
N MET A 177 -2.37 -15.74 -20.92
CA MET A 177 -2.20 -16.77 -19.89
C MET A 177 -2.51 -18.17 -20.45
N ALA A 178 -3.59 -18.32 -21.22
CA ALA A 178 -3.94 -19.58 -21.87
C ALA A 178 -2.82 -20.05 -22.81
N LYS A 179 -2.25 -19.13 -23.61
CA LYS A 179 -1.11 -19.41 -24.50
C LYS A 179 0.16 -19.79 -23.72
N LEU A 180 0.48 -19.06 -22.65
CA LEU A 180 1.63 -19.35 -21.78
C LEU A 180 1.53 -20.73 -21.11
N LEU A 181 0.32 -21.15 -20.76
CA LEU A 181 0.04 -22.48 -20.20
C LEU A 181 -0.05 -23.59 -21.25
N GLY A 182 0.00 -23.26 -22.55
CA GLY A 182 -0.14 -24.23 -23.64
C GLY A 182 -1.54 -24.84 -23.74
N LEU A 183 -2.59 -24.09 -23.36
CA LEU A 183 -3.96 -24.57 -23.44
C LEU A 183 -4.45 -24.63 -24.90
N PRO A 184 -5.39 -25.54 -25.23
CA PRO A 184 -6.02 -25.60 -26.55
C PRO A 184 -6.70 -24.29 -26.97
N GLU A 185 -6.79 -24.04 -28.28
CA GLU A 185 -7.40 -22.82 -28.83
C GLU A 185 -8.88 -22.62 -28.46
N CYS A 186 -9.59 -23.69 -28.07
CA CYS A 186 -10.97 -23.59 -27.60
C CYS A 186 -11.13 -22.86 -26.25
N PHE A 187 -10.02 -22.52 -25.56
CA PHE A 187 -10.02 -21.67 -24.38
C PHE A 187 -9.76 -20.19 -24.69
N LEU A 188 -9.43 -19.84 -25.93
CA LEU A 188 -9.16 -18.45 -26.33
C LEU A 188 -10.46 -17.71 -26.67
N THR A 189 -10.45 -16.40 -26.44
CA THR A 189 -11.57 -15.50 -26.76
C THR A 189 -11.87 -15.37 -28.26
N SER A 190 -10.93 -15.76 -29.13
CA SER A 190 -11.16 -15.90 -30.57
C SER A 190 -12.03 -17.12 -30.95
N SER A 191 -12.36 -17.97 -29.99
CA SER A 191 -13.25 -19.13 -30.13
C SER A 191 -14.56 -18.89 -29.35
N PRO A 192 -15.54 -19.81 -29.37
CA PRO A 192 -16.70 -19.75 -28.48
C PRO A 192 -16.37 -19.87 -26.98
N GLY A 193 -15.13 -20.18 -26.62
CA GLY A 193 -14.65 -20.19 -25.23
C GLY A 193 -14.15 -18.83 -24.76
N GLY A 194 -13.30 -18.85 -23.73
CA GLY A 194 -12.69 -17.65 -23.15
C GLY A 194 -12.23 -17.85 -21.71
N GLY A 195 -11.69 -16.77 -21.13
CA GLY A 195 -11.27 -16.72 -19.73
C GLY A 195 -11.88 -15.51 -19.01
N VAL A 196 -11.90 -15.59 -17.68
CA VAL A 196 -12.36 -14.54 -16.76
C VAL A 196 -11.49 -14.58 -15.51
N ILE A 197 -11.18 -13.42 -14.93
CA ILE A 197 -10.45 -13.32 -13.66
C ILE A 197 -11.45 -13.39 -12.50
N GLN A 198 -11.18 -14.24 -11.51
CA GLN A 198 -12.05 -14.46 -10.35
C GLN A 198 -11.27 -14.26 -9.05
N GLY A 199 -11.97 -14.00 -7.95
CA GLY A 199 -11.36 -13.74 -6.64
C GLY A 199 -10.73 -14.99 -6.02
N SER A 200 -11.25 -16.18 -6.31
CA SER A 200 -10.73 -17.43 -5.78
C SER A 200 -10.96 -18.63 -6.70
N ALA A 201 -10.15 -19.67 -6.53
CA ALA A 201 -10.35 -20.95 -7.20
C ALA A 201 -11.68 -21.63 -6.80
N SER A 202 -12.15 -21.41 -5.57
CA SER A 202 -13.43 -21.94 -5.08
C SER A 202 -14.62 -21.34 -5.80
N GLU A 203 -14.62 -20.03 -6.06
CA GLU A 203 -15.65 -19.35 -6.85
C GLU A 203 -15.64 -19.84 -8.30
N SER A 204 -14.47 -19.94 -8.92
CA SER A 204 -14.35 -20.48 -10.29
C SER A 204 -14.90 -21.90 -10.39
N ALA A 205 -14.56 -22.77 -9.44
CA ALA A 205 -15.07 -24.15 -9.40
C ALA A 205 -16.60 -24.18 -9.20
N LEU A 206 -17.14 -23.32 -8.33
CA LEU A 206 -18.58 -23.20 -8.12
C LEU A 206 -19.31 -22.74 -9.41
N CYS A 207 -18.80 -21.72 -10.09
CA CYS A 207 -19.35 -21.24 -11.36
C CYS A 207 -19.36 -22.36 -12.42
N ALA A 208 -18.26 -23.11 -12.54
CA ALA A 208 -18.18 -24.24 -13.46
C ALA A 208 -19.21 -25.35 -13.12
N LEU A 209 -19.39 -25.68 -11.84
CA LEU A 209 -20.39 -26.65 -11.39
C LEU A 209 -21.83 -26.18 -11.65
N ILE A 210 -22.12 -24.90 -11.41
CA ILE A 210 -23.44 -24.32 -11.69
C ILE A 210 -23.73 -24.34 -13.19
N ALA A 211 -22.75 -24.00 -14.03
CA ALA A 211 -22.88 -24.06 -15.48
C ALA A 211 -23.13 -25.51 -15.95
N ALA A 212 -22.34 -26.47 -15.47
CA ALA A 212 -22.50 -27.88 -15.82
C ALA A 212 -23.86 -28.46 -15.37
N ARG A 213 -24.41 -28.00 -14.24
CA ARG A 213 -25.75 -28.40 -13.78
C ARG A 213 -26.87 -27.92 -14.73
N HIS A 214 -26.66 -26.79 -15.40
CA HIS A 214 -27.65 -26.13 -16.26
C HIS A 214 -27.37 -26.29 -17.76
N ALA A 215 -26.37 -27.09 -18.12
CA ALA A 215 -26.03 -27.46 -19.50
C ALA A 215 -26.91 -28.61 -19.98
#